data_AF-A0A7J2S0V8-F1
#
_entry.id   AF-A0A7J2S0V8-F1
#
_cell.length_a   1.000
_cell.length_b   1.000
_cell.length_c   1.000
_cell.angle_alpha   90.00
_cell.angle_beta   90.00
_cell.angle_gamma   90.00
#
_symmetry.space_group_name_H-M   'P 1'
#
loop_
_entity.id
_entity.type
_entity.pdbx_description
1 polymer ?
#
loop_
_entity_poly.entity_id
_entity_poly.type
_entity_poly.pdbx_seq_one_letter_code
_entity_poly.pdbx_strand_id
1 'polypeptide(L)' 'MGYGRLTEKKIRYIVRHKQKGKSNREIAFEMRVSVSTVKRVWSYWLTHGEYLPIRKRGRKVKELSEKEKGIIREAKARYK' A
#
# COMPACT_ATOMS: atom_id res chain seq x y z
N MET A 1 -1.13 23.83 -2.52
CA MET A 1 -1.75 22.84 -1.59
C MET A 1 -1.20 21.46 -1.91
N GLY A 2 -0.47 20.83 -0.99
CA GLY A 2 0.06 19.47 -1.19
C GLY A 2 -1.03 18.41 -1.05
N TYR A 3 -1.03 17.42 -1.93
CA TYR A 3 -1.90 16.25 -1.80
C TYR A 3 -1.33 15.29 -0.74
N GLY A 4 -2.14 14.96 0.28
CA GLY A 4 -1.72 14.04 1.33
C GLY A 4 -1.54 12.61 0.80
N ARG A 5 -0.73 11.80 1.49
CA ARG A 5 -0.42 10.41 1.13
C ARG A 5 -1.70 9.60 0.82
N LEU A 6 -1.62 8.75 -0.21
CA LEU A 6 -2.68 7.79 -0.50
C LEU A 6 -2.70 6.72 0.61
N THR A 7 -3.80 6.67 1.36
CA THR A 7 -4.04 5.66 2.40
C THR A 7 -5.14 4.72 1.97
N GLU A 8 -5.25 3.59 2.65
CA GLU A 8 -6.21 2.55 2.30
C GLU A 8 -7.66 3.04 2.43
N LYS A 9 -7.93 3.89 3.44
CA LYS A 9 -9.22 4.57 3.60
C LYS A 9 -9.56 5.40 2.35
N LYS A 10 -8.58 6.11 1.77
CA LYS A 10 -8.80 6.89 0.54
C LYS A 10 -9.07 6.00 -0.67
N ILE A 11 -8.36 4.88 -0.79
CA ILE A 11 -8.54 3.93 -1.88
C ILE A 11 -9.96 3.34 -1.85
N ARG A 12 -10.40 2.88 -0.68
CA ARG A 12 -11.77 2.37 -0.50
C ARG A 12 -12.82 3.44 -0.79
N TYR A 13 -12.60 4.68 -0.33
CA TYR A 13 -13.50 5.79 -0.63
C TYR A 13 -13.61 6.04 -2.13
N ILE A 14 -12.48 6.11 -2.85
CA ILE A 14 -12.45 6.31 -4.30
C ILE A 14 -13.28 5.24 -5.00
N VAL A 15 -13.02 3.95 -4.74
CA VAL A 15 -13.74 2.84 -5.40
C VAL A 15 -15.24 2.92 -5.11
N ARG A 16 -15.63 3.06 -3.83
CA ARG A 16 -17.04 3.11 -3.42
C ARG A 16 -17.80 4.26 -4.09
N HIS A 17 -17.18 5.43 -4.19
CA HIS A 17 -17.84 6.60 -4.79
C HIS A 17 -17.79 6.59 -6.32
N LYS A 18 -16.78 5.96 -6.94
CA LYS A 18 -16.78 5.68 -8.37
C LYS A 18 -17.89 4.72 -8.79
N GLN A 19 -18.16 3.69 -8.00
CA GLN A 19 -19.30 2.79 -8.21
C GLN A 19 -20.65 3.52 -8.13
N LYS A 20 -20.74 4.57 -7.30
CA LYS A 20 -21.92 5.45 -7.20
C LYS A 20 -21.99 6.54 -8.28
N GLY A 21 -21.08 6.54 -9.26
CA GLY A 21 -21.09 7.50 -10.37
C GLY A 21 -20.51 8.88 -10.08
N LYS A 22 -19.87 9.13 -8.91
CA LYS A 22 -19.22 10.43 -8.65
C LYS A 22 -18.11 10.71 -9.66
N SER A 23 -17.93 11.99 -9.98
CA SER A 23 -16.88 12.42 -10.92
C SER A 23 -15.49 12.29 -10.28
N ASN A 24 -14.47 12.18 -11.13
CA ASN A 24 -13.09 12.08 -10.65
C ASN A 24 -12.63 13.40 -9.98
N ARG A 25 -13.16 14.55 -10.39
CA ARG A 25 -12.79 15.88 -9.86
C ARG A 25 -13.34 16.06 -8.44
N GLU A 26 -14.60 15.69 -8.22
CA GLU A 26 -15.21 15.74 -6.87
C GLU A 26 -14.47 14.85 -5.89
N ILE A 27 -14.21 13.60 -6.26
CA ILE A 27 -13.47 12.65 -5.39
C ILE A 27 -12.05 13.15 -5.11
N ALA A 28 -11.37 13.72 -6.10
CA ALA A 28 -10.04 14.27 -5.95
C ALA A 28 -10.01 15.45 -4.96
N PHE A 29 -11.01 16.35 -5.06
CA PHE A 29 -11.19 17.48 -4.17
C PHE A 29 -11.49 17.02 -2.73
N GLU A 30 -12.50 16.18 -2.54
CA GLU A 30 -12.94 15.66 -1.24
C GLU A 30 -11.80 14.93 -0.51
N MET A 31 -11.07 14.06 -1.21
CA MET A 31 -10.02 13.23 -0.60
C MET A 31 -8.65 13.90 -0.58
N ARG A 32 -8.54 15.12 -1.10
CA ARG A 32 -7.28 15.86 -1.29
C ARG A 32 -6.22 14.96 -1.93
N VAL A 33 -6.55 14.40 -3.09
CA VAL A 33 -5.64 13.62 -3.94
C VAL A 33 -5.68 14.16 -5.37
N SER A 34 -4.66 13.86 -6.17
CA SER A 34 -4.69 14.26 -7.58
C SER A 34 -5.75 13.47 -8.36
N VAL A 35 -6.31 14.08 -9.40
CA VAL A 35 -7.22 13.40 -10.34
C VAL A 35 -6.55 12.17 -10.97
N SER A 36 -5.24 12.24 -11.23
CA SER A 36 -4.46 11.10 -11.74
C SER A 36 -4.42 9.93 -10.76
N THR A 37 -4.40 10.19 -9.45
CA THR A 37 -4.45 9.14 -8.42
C THR A 37 -5.81 8.46 -8.42
N VAL A 38 -6.90 9.23 -8.53
CA VAL A 38 -8.27 8.68 -8.64
C VAL A 38 -8.37 7.78 -9.87
N LYS A 39 -7.89 8.25 -11.04
CA LYS A 39 -7.85 7.45 -12.27
C LYS A 39 -7.06 6.16 -12.07
N ARG A 40 -5.86 6.23 -11.50
CA ARG A 40 -5.01 5.04 -11.26
C ARG A 40 -5.70 4.00 -10.37
N VAL A 41 -6.30 4.43 -9.25
CA VAL A 41 -7.01 3.54 -8.34
C VAL A 41 -8.21 2.90 -9.05
N TRP A 42 -8.98 3.68 -9.79
CA TRP A 42 -10.15 3.19 -10.50
C TRP A 42 -9.81 2.21 -11.63
N SER A 43 -8.81 2.53 -12.45
CA SER A 43 -8.33 1.62 -13.49
C SER A 43 -7.84 0.30 -12.89
N TYR A 44 -7.09 0.35 -11.78
CA TYR A 44 -6.63 -0.87 -11.11
C TYR A 44 -7.80 -1.75 -10.64
N TRP A 45 -8.81 -1.14 -10.02
CA TRP A 45 -10.03 -1.83 -9.59
C TRP A 45 -10.76 -2.48 -10.76
N LEU A 46 -10.92 -1.77 -11.89
CA LEU A 46 -11.57 -2.33 -13.09
C LEU A 46 -10.80 -3.51 -13.68
N THR A 47 -9.47 -3.50 -13.62
CA THR A 47 -8.63 -4.57 -14.20
C THR A 47 -8.55 -5.80 -13.29
N HIS A 48 -8.47 -5.62 -11.96
CA HIS A 48 -8.16 -6.71 -11.03
C HIS A 48 -9.33 -7.12 -10.12
N GLY A 49 -10.36 -6.27 -9.98
CA GLY A 49 -11.45 -6.48 -9.02
C GLY A 49 -11.05 -6.28 -7.55
N GLU A 50 -9.81 -5.85 -7.29
CA GLU A 50 -9.25 -5.69 -5.95
C GLU A 50 -8.82 -4.24 -5.67
N TYR A 51 -8.69 -3.88 -4.38
CA TYR A 51 -8.19 -2.57 -3.97
C TYR A 51 -6.71 -2.43 -4.29
N LEU A 52 -6.32 -1.27 -4.82
CA LEU A 52 -4.93 -0.98 -5.14
C LEU A 52 -4.01 -1.21 -3.90
N PRO A 53 -3.03 -2.13 -3.97
CA PRO A 53 -2.18 -2.43 -2.83
C PRO A 53 -1.24 -1.26 -2.54
N ILE A 54 -1.21 -0.83 -1.28
CA ILE A 54 -0.25 0.17 -0.81
C ILE A 54 1.03 -0.55 -0.43
N ARG A 55 2.04 -0.46 -1.31
CA ARG A 55 3.38 -0.98 -1.00
C ARG A 55 3.91 -0.30 0.27
N LYS A 56 4.08 -1.08 1.35
CA LYS A 56 4.74 -0.61 2.56
C LYS A 56 6.18 -0.25 2.17
N ARG A 57 6.59 1.00 2.46
CA ARG A 57 7.98 1.43 2.28
C ARG A 57 8.83 0.74 3.35
N GLY A 58 9.98 0.21 2.95
CA GLY A 58 10.93 -0.43 3.84
C GLY A 58 11.92 -1.28 3.05
N ARG A 59 13.13 -1.46 3.61
CA ARG A 59 14.07 -2.48 3.12
C ARG A 59 13.42 -3.84 3.39
N LYS A 60 13.33 -4.69 2.37
CA LYS A 60 12.95 -6.09 2.58
C LYS A 60 13.95 -6.69 3.58
N VAL A 61 13.44 -7.32 4.65
CA VAL A 61 14.29 -8.03 5.61
C VAL A 61 15.02 -9.13 4.83
N LYS A 62 16.35 -9.19 4.95
CA LYS A 62 17.09 -10.35 4.46
C LYS A 62 16.77 -11.50 5.42
N GLU A 63 16.12 -12.53 4.92
CA GLU A 63 15.93 -13.76 5.69
C GLU A 63 17.31 -14.38 5.92
N LEU A 64 17.66 -14.62 7.19
CA LEU A 64 18.87 -15.35 7.53
C LEU A 64 18.71 -16.79 7.06
N SER A 65 19.72 -17.32 6.38
CA SER A 65 19.81 -18.72 6.02
C SER A 65 19.81 -19.59 7.28
N GLU A 66 19.39 -20.85 7.15
CA GLU A 66 19.42 -21.81 8.27
C GLU A 66 20.83 -21.98 8.86
N LYS A 67 21.87 -21.84 8.02
CA LYS A 67 23.27 -21.85 8.47
C LYS A 67 23.59 -20.67 9.40
N GLU A 68 23.17 -19.46 9.04
CA GLU A 68 23.39 -18.27 9.87
C GLU A 68 22.64 -18.35 11.20
N LYS A 69 21.41 -18.89 11.19
CA LYS A 69 20.65 -19.17 12.42
C LYS A 69 21.35 -20.20 13.31
N GLY A 70 21.98 -21.22 12.72
CA GLY A 70 22.77 -22.23 13.41
C GLY A 70 23.96 -21.63 14.17
N ILE A 71 24.76 -20.80 13.49
CA ILE A 71 25.92 -20.13 14.09
C ILE A 71 25.50 -19.25 15.27
N ILE A 72 24.40 -18.50 15.12
CA ILE A 72 23.88 -17.65 16.20
C ILE A 72 23.43 -18.48 17.41
N ARG A 73 22.78 -19.63 17.18
CA ARG A 73 22.35 -20.54 18.27
C ARG A 73 23.54 -21.14 19.00
N GLU A 74 24.56 -21.59 18.27
CA GLU A 74 25.77 -22.16 18.83
C GLU A 74 26.53 -21.13 19.68
N ALA A 75 26.74 -19.93 19.15
CA ALA A 75 27.38 -18.84 19.88
C ALA A 75 26.59 -18.48 21.16
N LYS A 76 25.26 -18.42 21.08
CA LYS A 76 24.40 -18.13 22.25
C LYS A 76 24.48 -19.22 23.33
N ALA A 77 24.67 -20.48 22.94
CA ALA A 77 24.82 -21.59 23.89
C ALA A 77 26.21 -21.60 24.56
N ARG A 78 27.23 -21.14 23.84
CA ARG A 78 28.64 -21.21 24.27
C ARG A 78 29.04 -20.12 25.26
N TYR A 79 28.32 -18.99 25.28
CA TYR A 79 28.60 -17.84 26.15
C TYR A 79 27.45 -17.56 27.15
N LYS A 80 26.81 -18.62 27.67
CA LYS A 80 25.79 -18.52 28.71
C LYS A 80 26.38 -18.75 30.09
#